data_AF-A0A951KZ87-F1
#
_entry.id   AF-A0A951KZ87-F1
#
_cell.length_a   1.000
_cell.length_b   1.000
_cell.length_c   1.000
_cell.angle_alpha   90.00
_cell.angle_beta   90.00
_cell.angle_gamma   90.00
#
_symmetry.space_group_name_H-M   'P 1'
#
loop_
_entity.id
_entity.type
_entity.pdbx_description
1 polymer ?
#
loop_
_entity_poly.entity_id
_entity_poly.type
_entity_poly.pdbx_seq_one_letter_code
_entity_poly.pdbx_strand_id
1 'polypeptide(L)'
;MTALAYLDVVVLVVAAPIMLLIGVPPVGYLVGAGAWIALRAAGVLVERLIAATGDPRREVTIRLAYLMGRLFMLAIAVILVRNAAGRDAGLTALAVIVFAFTTQLVITFATRPRSR
;
A
#
# COMPACT_ATOMS: atom_id res chain seq x y z
N MET A 1 12.93 13.65 1.48
CA MET A 1 12.25 12.48 2.07
C MET A 1 11.39 12.96 3.23
N THR A 2 10.09 13.12 3.03
CA THR A 2 9.19 13.76 4.00
C THR A 2 8.55 12.72 4.92
N ALA A 3 8.57 12.97 6.23
CA ALA A 3 7.96 12.14 7.27
C ALA A 3 6.46 11.85 7.01
N LEU A 4 5.78 12.70 6.22
CA LEU A 4 4.40 12.47 5.75
C LEU A 4 4.24 11.22 4.87
N ALA A 5 5.32 10.69 4.29
CA ALA A 5 5.29 9.49 3.46
C ALA A 5 5.16 8.18 4.26
N TYR A 6 5.31 8.22 5.59
CA TYR A 6 5.12 7.06 6.49
C TYR A 6 3.78 7.11 7.24
N LEU A 7 2.99 8.16 7.03
CA LEU A 7 1.74 8.39 7.74
C LEU A 7 0.67 7.35 7.34
N ASP A 8 0.76 6.76 6.15
CA ASP A 8 -0.07 5.62 5.73
C ASP A 8 0.24 4.35 6.55
N VAL A 9 1.50 4.12 6.92
CA VAL A 9 1.92 3.03 7.80
C VAL A 9 1.51 3.31 9.25
N VAL A 10 1.67 4.56 9.73
CA VAL A 10 1.24 4.96 11.08
C VAL A 10 -0.27 4.86 11.23
N VAL A 11 -1.04 5.30 10.23
CA VAL A 11 -2.50 5.17 10.21
C VAL A 11 -2.93 3.70 10.13
N LEU A 12 -2.22 2.86 9.39
CA LEU A 12 -2.40 1.41 9.43
C LEU A 12 -2.19 0.89 10.87
N VAL A 13 -1.07 1.20 11.50
CA VAL A 13 -0.76 0.75 12.87
C VAL A 13 -1.77 1.26 13.90
N VAL A 14 -2.30 2.48 13.74
CA VAL A 14 -3.34 3.06 14.62
C VAL A 14 -4.73 2.50 14.32
N ALA A 15 -5.03 2.11 13.08
CA ALA A 15 -6.27 1.43 12.72
C ALA A 15 -6.28 -0.05 13.17
N ALA A 16 -5.11 -0.66 13.34
CA ALA A 16 -4.94 -2.02 13.86
C ALA A 16 -5.70 -2.30 15.16
N PRO A 17 -5.53 -1.52 16.25
CA PRO A 17 -6.23 -1.78 17.50
C PRO A 17 -7.75 -1.64 17.34
N ILE A 18 -8.23 -0.69 16.53
CA ILE A 18 -9.67 -0.51 16.31
C ILE A 18 -10.26 -1.70 15.54
N MET A 19 -9.58 -2.20 14.50
CA MET A 19 -10.06 -3.38 13.77
C MET A 19 -9.99 -4.67 14.59
N LEU A 20 -8.94 -4.86 15.39
CA LEU A 20 -8.83 -6.02 16.27
C LEU A 20 -9.90 -5.98 17.39
N LEU A 21 -10.25 -4.80 17.89
CA LEU A 21 -11.34 -4.60 18.87
C LEU A 21 -12.73 -4.93 18.30
N ILE A 22 -12.92 -4.89 16.97
CA ILE A 22 -14.19 -5.21 16.30
C ILE A 22 -14.33 -6.73 16.01
N GLY A 23 -13.34 -7.56 16.42
CA GLY A 23 -13.41 -9.03 16.26
C GLY A 23 -12.97 -9.55 14.89
N VAL A 24 -12.19 -8.74 14.17
CA VAL A 24 -11.79 -9.02 12.79
C VAL A 24 -10.64 -10.06 12.74
N PRO A 25 -10.64 -11.02 11.79
CA PRO A 25 -9.60 -12.04 11.66
C PRO A 25 -8.17 -11.47 11.62
N PRO A 26 -7.31 -11.78 12.62
CA PRO A 26 -5.98 -11.17 12.75
C PRO A 26 -5.04 -11.56 11.60
N VAL A 27 -5.24 -12.73 10.99
CA VAL A 27 -4.46 -13.20 9.84
C VAL A 27 -4.67 -12.30 8.62
N GLY A 28 -5.92 -11.91 8.34
CA GLY A 28 -6.23 -11.01 7.22
C GLY A 28 -5.64 -9.63 7.43
N TYR A 29 -5.64 -9.16 8.68
CA TYR A 29 -5.04 -7.89 9.06
C TYR A 29 -3.52 -7.89 8.87
N LEU A 30 -2.82 -8.88 9.41
CA LEU A 30 -1.35 -8.99 9.32
C LEU A 30 -0.87 -9.11 7.87
N VAL A 31 -1.55 -9.92 7.06
CA VAL A 31 -1.15 -10.08 5.65
C VAL A 31 -1.47 -8.83 4.84
N GLY A 32 -2.63 -8.19 5.05
CA GLY A 32 -2.97 -6.93 4.39
C GLY A 32 -1.99 -5.80 4.72
N ALA A 33 -1.68 -5.63 6.01
CA ALA A 33 -0.71 -4.66 6.48
C ALA A 33 0.71 -4.98 5.99
N GLY A 34 1.13 -6.24 6.07
CA GLY A 34 2.44 -6.69 5.63
C GLY A 34 2.66 -6.51 4.12
N ALA A 35 1.66 -6.87 3.31
CA ALA A 35 1.69 -6.68 1.86
C ALA A 35 1.77 -5.18 1.51
N TRP A 36 1.04 -4.33 2.21
CA TRP A 36 1.09 -2.88 2.03
C TRP A 36 2.48 -2.31 2.32
N ILE A 37 3.07 -2.69 3.46
CA ILE A 37 4.40 -2.23 3.87
C ILE A 37 5.47 -2.71 2.87
N ALA A 38 5.40 -3.97 2.42
CA ALA A 38 6.34 -4.51 1.45
C ALA A 38 6.29 -3.75 0.11
N LEU A 39 5.09 -3.46 -0.40
CA LEU A 39 4.90 -2.67 -1.62
C LEU A 39 5.36 -1.22 -1.47
N ARG A 40 5.28 -0.67 -0.25
CA ARG A 40 5.77 0.67 0.06
C ARG A 40 7.30 0.71 0.00
N ALA A 41 7.97 -0.26 0.64
CA ALA A 41 9.43 -0.40 0.57
C ALA A 41 9.92 -0.58 -0.87
N ALA A 42 9.22 -1.39 -1.66
CA ALA A 42 9.50 -1.54 -3.09
C ALA A 42 9.37 -0.21 -3.85
N GLY A 43 8.39 0.63 -3.51
CA GLY A 43 8.23 1.97 -4.11
C GLY A 43 9.42 2.89 -3.87
N VAL A 44 10.03 2.84 -2.68
CA VAL A 44 11.25 3.62 -2.37
C VAL A 44 12.44 3.15 -3.21
N LEU A 45 12.58 1.83 -3.38
CA LEU A 45 13.62 1.24 -4.24
C LEU A 45 13.42 1.63 -5.71
N VAL A 46 12.18 1.62 -6.19
CA VAL A 46 11.85 2.05 -7.55
C VAL A 46 12.18 3.52 -7.79
N GLU A 47 11.88 4.40 -6.84
CA GLU A 47 12.22 5.83 -6.98
C GLU A 47 13.75 6.03 -7.04
N ARG A 48 14.52 5.25 -6.27
CA ARG A 48 15.99 5.26 -6.36
C ARG A 48 16.49 4.76 -7.72
N LEU A 49 15.86 3.72 -8.27
CA LEU A 49 16.19 3.19 -9.60
C LEU A 49 15.88 4.21 -10.70
N ILE A 50 14.75 4.91 -10.60
CA ILE A 50 14.37 5.98 -11.53
C ILE A 50 15.40 7.10 -11.49
N ALA A 51 15.76 7.60 -10.30
CA ALA A 51 16.74 8.66 -10.13
C ALA A 51 18.13 8.31 -10.69
N ALA A 52 18.52 7.03 -10.67
CA ALA A 52 19.78 6.55 -11.21
C ALA A 52 19.78 6.38 -12.75
N THR A 53 18.61 6.34 -13.39
CA THR A 53 18.50 5.97 -14.80
C THR A 53 18.70 7.16 -15.75
N GLY A 54 18.32 8.38 -15.35
CA GLY A 54 18.54 9.62 -16.12
C GLY A 54 17.79 9.76 -17.46
N ASP A 55 17.16 8.69 -17.97
CA ASP A 55 16.39 8.67 -19.22
C ASP A 55 14.87 8.83 -18.97
N PRO A 56 14.23 9.90 -19.51
CA PRO A 56 12.80 10.16 -19.34
C PRO A 56 11.89 9.03 -19.84
N ARG A 57 12.25 8.32 -20.92
CA ARG A 57 11.40 7.22 -21.44
C ARG A 57 11.40 6.04 -20.49
N ARG A 58 12.57 5.74 -19.93
CA ARG A 58 12.75 4.61 -19.01
C ARG A 58 12.12 4.90 -17.65
N GLU A 59 12.16 6.15 -17.19
CA GLU A 59 11.42 6.61 -16.01
C GLU A 59 9.91 6.37 -16.12
N VAL A 60 9.28 6.79 -17.22
CA VAL A 60 7.84 6.59 -17.44
C VAL A 60 7.50 5.10 -17.44
N THR A 61 8.33 4.28 -18.10
CA THR A 61 8.13 2.83 -18.17
C THR A 61 8.21 2.17 -16.80
N ILE A 62 9.24 2.50 -16.01
CA ILE A 62 9.43 1.96 -14.65
C ILE A 62 8.28 2.40 -13.74
N ARG A 63 7.84 3.66 -13.83
CA ARG A 63 6.73 4.18 -13.03
C ARG A 63 5.41 3.50 -13.38
N LEU A 64 5.11 3.29 -14.66
CA LEU A 64 3.94 2.52 -15.09
C LEU A 64 4.01 1.08 -14.60
N ALA A 65 5.16 0.42 -14.78
CA ALA A 65 5.36 -0.96 -14.35
C ALA A 65 5.13 -1.12 -12.83
N TYR A 66 5.61 -0.16 -12.02
CA TYR A 66 5.36 -0.15 -10.59
C TYR A 66 3.87 0.04 -10.24
N LEU A 67 3.17 0.95 -10.93
CA LEU A 67 1.74 1.18 -10.69
C LEU A 67 0.91 -0.07 -11.00
N MET A 68 1.18 -0.72 -12.13
CA MET A 68 0.51 -1.96 -12.52
C MET A 68 0.89 -3.10 -11.59
N GLY A 69 2.19 -3.30 -11.34
CA GLY A 69 2.68 -4.35 -10.44
C GLY A 69 2.11 -4.23 -9.04
N ARG A 70 2.00 -3.01 -8.51
CA ARG A 70 1.37 -2.74 -7.21
C ARG A 70 -0.09 -3.17 -7.18
N LEU A 71 -0.87 -2.84 -8.21
CA LEU A 71 -2.28 -3.21 -8.28
C LEU A 71 -2.46 -4.73 -8.29
N PHE A 72 -1.72 -5.43 -9.16
CA PHE A 72 -1.78 -6.90 -9.24
C PHE A 72 -1.29 -7.57 -7.96
N MET A 73 -0.22 -7.07 -7.34
CA MET A 73 0.33 -7.65 -6.12
C MET A 73 -0.65 -7.56 -4.94
N LEU A 74 -1.36 -6.43 -4.79
CA LEU A 74 -2.40 -6.30 -3.77
C LEU A 74 -3.58 -7.25 -4.02
N ALA A 75 -4.02 -7.37 -5.27
CA ALA A 75 -5.08 -8.31 -5.64
C ALA A 75 -4.68 -9.76 -5.34
N ILE A 76 -3.46 -10.16 -5.71
CA ILE A 76 -2.91 -11.49 -5.41
C ILE A 76 -2.85 -11.72 -3.89
N ALA A 77 -2.39 -10.74 -3.11
CA ALA A 77 -2.35 -10.85 -1.66
C ALA A 77 -3.74 -11.13 -1.06
N VAL A 78 -4.77 -10.39 -1.49
CA VAL A 78 -6.16 -10.62 -1.06
C VAL A 78 -6.64 -12.02 -1.45
N ILE A 79 -6.37 -12.46 -2.69
CA ILE A 79 -6.76 -13.78 -3.18
C ILE A 79 -6.07 -14.89 -2.37
N LEU A 80 -4.77 -14.76 -2.08
CA LEU A 80 -4.01 -15.72 -1.29
C LEU A 80 -4.56 -15.82 0.14
N VAL A 81 -4.85 -14.69 0.79
CA VAL A 81 -5.45 -14.69 2.13
C VAL A 81 -6.84 -15.32 2.11
N ARG A 82 -7.67 -14.96 1.13
CA ARG A 82 -9.01 -15.54 0.98
C ARG A 82 -8.94 -17.06 0.81
N ASN A 83 -7.99 -17.54 0.03
CA ASN A 83 -7.83 -18.96 -0.26
C ASN A 83 -7.24 -19.74 0.93
N ALA A 84 -6.29 -19.16 1.66
CA ALA A 84 -5.60 -19.82 2.76
C ALA A 84 -6.33 -19.74 4.11
N ALA A 85 -7.00 -18.61 4.39
CA ALA A 85 -7.59 -18.30 5.70
C ALA A 85 -9.11 -18.07 5.64
N GLY A 86 -9.73 -18.31 4.48
CA GLY A 86 -11.18 -18.23 4.30
C GLY A 86 -11.70 -16.83 3.93
N ARG A 87 -13.02 -16.77 3.73
CA ARG A 87 -13.70 -15.59 3.18
C ARG A 87 -13.52 -14.35 4.06
N ASP A 88 -13.69 -14.49 5.37
CA ASP A 88 -13.67 -13.35 6.30
C ASP A 88 -12.27 -12.74 6.43
N ALA A 89 -11.23 -13.58 6.38
CA ALA A 89 -9.84 -13.12 6.35
C ALA A 89 -9.52 -12.38 5.03
N GLY A 90 -10.02 -12.87 3.89
CA GLY A 90 -9.89 -12.19 2.61
C GLY A 90 -10.57 -10.82 2.58
N LEU A 91 -11.79 -10.73 3.11
CA LEU A 91 -12.55 -9.47 3.22
C LEU A 91 -11.84 -8.47 4.14
N THR A 92 -11.26 -8.96 5.23
CA THR A 92 -10.43 -8.14 6.13
C THR A 92 -9.23 -7.58 5.41
N ALA A 93 -8.45 -8.42 4.71
CA ALA A 93 -7.27 -7.99 3.99
C ALA A 93 -7.61 -6.93 2.94
N LEU A 94 -8.73 -7.13 2.22
CA LEU A 94 -9.24 -6.15 1.26
C LEU A 94 -9.58 -4.81 1.93
N ALA A 95 -10.34 -4.82 3.03
CA ALA A 95 -10.75 -3.62 3.74
C ALA A 95 -9.53 -2.82 4.24
N VAL A 96 -8.53 -3.51 4.81
CA VAL A 96 -7.28 -2.92 5.27
C VAL A 96 -6.51 -2.28 4.11
N ILE A 97 -6.36 -2.99 2.98
CA ILE A 97 -5.66 -2.48 1.80
C ILE A 97 -6.37 -1.25 1.22
N VAL A 98 -7.70 -1.29 1.10
CA VAL A 98 -8.49 -0.16 0.58
C VAL A 98 -8.36 1.05 1.49
N PHE A 99 -8.45 0.85 2.81
CA PHE A 99 -8.30 1.94 3.77
C PHE A 99 -6.91 2.59 3.72
N ALA A 100 -5.85 1.77 3.67
CA ALA A 100 -4.48 2.25 3.53
C ALA A 100 -4.28 3.02 2.22
N PHE A 101 -4.85 2.52 1.13
CA PHE A 101 -4.81 3.19 -0.18
C PHE A 101 -5.50 4.54 -0.17
N THR A 102 -6.71 4.61 0.37
CA THR A 102 -7.46 5.88 0.49
C THR A 102 -6.69 6.90 1.33
N THR A 103 -6.13 6.47 2.46
CA THR A 103 -5.33 7.34 3.33
C THR A 103 -4.11 7.89 2.57
N GLN A 104 -3.37 7.03 1.88
CA GLN A 104 -2.22 7.46 1.08
C GLN A 104 -2.63 8.43 -0.03
N LEU A 105 -3.77 8.20 -0.66
CA LEU A 105 -4.32 9.08 -1.70
C LEU A 105 -4.62 10.47 -1.13
N VAL A 106 -5.31 10.53 0.02
CA VAL A 106 -5.63 11.79 0.72
C VAL A 106 -4.35 12.55 1.07
N ILE A 107 -3.34 11.89 1.65
CA ILE A 107 -2.06 12.52 1.97
C ILE A 107 -1.37 13.05 0.71
N THR A 108 -1.38 12.26 -0.37
CA THR A 108 -0.76 12.66 -1.65
C THR A 108 -1.45 13.90 -2.23
N PHE A 109 -2.78 13.98 -2.16
CA PHE A 109 -3.53 15.15 -2.59
C PHE A 109 -3.28 16.36 -1.67
N ALA A 110 -3.24 16.16 -0.36
CA ALA A 110 -3.02 17.23 0.61
C ALA A 110 -1.61 17.84 0.51
N THR A 111 -0.61 17.01 0.18
CA THR A 111 0.80 17.42 0.10
C THR A 111 1.23 17.91 -1.28
N ARG A 112 0.40 17.75 -2.31
CA ARG A 112 0.73 18.25 -3.65
C ARG A 112 0.88 19.78 -3.59
N PRO A 113 2.03 20.35 -4.00
CA PRO A 113 2.16 21.79 -4.09
C PRO A 113 1.12 22.31 -5.07
N ARG A 114 0.22 23.18 -4.60
CA ARG A 114 -0.69 23.92 -5.46
C ARG A 114 0.18 24.85 -6.30
N SER A 115 0.39 24.53 -7.58
CA SER A 115 1.03 25.46 -8.52
C SER A 115 0.18 26.73 -8.56
N ARG A 116 0.70 27.80 -7.99
CA ARG A 116 0.24 29.17 -8.25
C ARG A 116 0.87 29.68 -9.52
#